data_AF-A0A6V7HIR8-F1
#
_entry.id   AF-A0A6V7HIR8-F1
#
_cell.length_a   1.000
_cell.length_b   1.000
_cell.length_c   1.000
_cell.angle_alpha   90.00
_cell.angle_beta   90.00
_cell.angle_gamma   90.00
#
_symmetry.space_group_name_H-M   'P 1'
#
loop_
_entity.id
_entity.type
_entity.pdbx_description
1 polymer ?
#
loop_
_entity_poly.entity_id
_entity_poly.type
_entity_poly.pdbx_seq_one_letter_code
_entity_poly.pdbx_strand_id
1 'polypeptide(L)' 'MRTYEDFLSIAVYCRDRVNPNMFIYALSVAILHRPDTKDLPIPPLTEVFPDKYVDSGIFSRAREEANVVPEGS' A
#
# COMPACT_ATOMS: atom_id res chain seq x y z
N MET A 1 9.93 19.75 -1.49
CA MET A 1 10.00 18.91 -0.26
C MET A 1 11.44 18.84 0.17
N ARG A 2 11.79 19.50 1.27
CA ARG A 2 13.20 19.64 1.69
C ARG A 2 13.57 18.63 2.77
N THR A 3 12.60 18.19 3.57
CA THR A 3 12.79 17.23 4.66
C THR A 3 11.99 15.95 4.41
N TYR A 4 12.25 14.95 5.24
CA TYR A 4 11.44 13.75 5.36
C TYR A 4 10.01 14.08 5.81
N GLU A 5 9.85 15.00 6.77
CA GLU A 5 8.53 15.38 7.30
C GLU A 5 7.66 16.09 6.25
N ASP A 6 8.25 16.94 5.41
CA ASP A 6 7.54 17.54 4.28
C ASP A 6 7.01 16.46 3.33
N PHE A 7 7.84 15.44 3.07
CA PHE A 7 7.51 14.34 2.17
C PHE A 7 6.41 13.47 2.74
N LEU A 8 6.50 13.08 4.02
CA LEU A 8 5.47 12.31 4.71
C LEU A 8 4.14 13.06 4.75
N SER A 9 4.18 14.35 5.09
CA SER A 9 2.97 15.20 5.16
C SER A 9 2.24 15.27 3.82
N ILE A 10 2.98 15.42 2.72
CA ILE A 10 2.40 15.45 1.37
C ILE A 10 1.92 14.07 0.94
N ALA A 11 2.67 12.99 1.24
CA ALA A 11 2.24 11.63 0.94
C ALA A 11 0.90 11.30 1.60
N VAL A 12 0.73 11.63 2.89
CA VAL A 12 -0.53 11.45 3.62
C VAL A 12 -1.64 12.31 3.01
N TYR A 13 -1.35 13.57 2.68
CA TYR A 13 -2.34 14.44 2.03
C TYR A 13 -2.85 13.87 0.70
N CYS A 14 -1.95 13.37 -0.14
CA CYS A 14 -2.26 12.82 -1.46
C CYS A 14 -2.94 11.45 -1.42
N ARG A 15 -2.72 10.63 -0.38
CA ARG A 15 -3.20 9.24 -0.29
C ARG A 15 -4.68 9.08 -0.64
N ASP A 16 -5.53 9.96 -0.12
CA ASP A 16 -6.98 9.87 -0.28
C ASP A 16 -7.53 10.81 -1.36
N ARG A 17 -6.67 11.58 -2.04
CA ARG A 17 -7.04 12.65 -2.99
C ARG A 17 -6.59 12.37 -4.41
N VAL A 18 -5.77 11.35 -4.59
CA VAL A 18 -5.18 10.97 -5.86
C VAL A 18 -5.65 9.56 -6.20
N ASN A 19 -5.72 9.23 -7.50
CA ASN A 19 -6.00 7.86 -7.92
C ASN A 19 -5.05 6.86 -7.20
N PRO A 20 -5.56 5.79 -6.57
CA PRO A 20 -4.74 4.89 -5.75
C PRO A 20 -3.56 4.25 -6.50
N ASN A 21 -3.75 3.86 -7.76
CA ASN A 21 -2.68 3.28 -8.58
C ASN A 21 -1.58 4.32 -8.85
N MET A 22 -1.98 5.55 -9.20
CA MET A 22 -1.04 6.65 -9.44
C MET A 22 -0.28 7.02 -8.16
N PHE A 23 -0.98 7.06 -7.03
CA PHE A 23 -0.38 7.35 -5.72
C PHE A 23 0.69 6.32 -5.35
N ILE A 24 0.36 5.03 -5.39
CA ILE A 24 1.32 3.96 -5.04
C ILE A 24 2.52 3.98 -5.99
N TYR A 25 2.32 4.18 -7.29
CA TYR A 25 3.42 4.30 -8.24
C TYR A 25 4.35 5.48 -7.89
N ALA A 26 3.79 6.68 -7.73
CA ALA A 26 4.55 7.89 -7.44
C ALA A 26 5.30 7.78 -6.09
N LEU A 27 4.64 7.25 -5.06
CA LEU A 27 5.23 7.04 -3.74
C LEU A 27 6.39 6.04 -3.80
N SER A 28 6.21 4.92 -4.51
CA SER A 28 7.25 3.89 -4.66
C SER A 28 8.49 4.44 -5.36
N VAL A 29 8.31 5.19 -6.45
CA VAL A 29 9.42 5.84 -7.16
C VAL A 29 10.10 6.88 -6.27
N ALA A 30 9.33 7.67 -5.51
CA ALA A 30 9.89 8.67 -4.61
C ALA A 30 10.73 8.02 -3.49
N ILE A 31 10.23 6.96 -2.85
CA ILE A 31 10.95 6.22 -1.81
C ILE A 31 12.26 5.65 -2.35
N LEU A 32 12.24 5.09 -3.57
CA LEU A 32 13.42 4.46 -4.16
C LEU A 32 14.57 5.46 -4.47
N HIS A 33 14.24 6.70 -4.82
CA HIS A 33 15.23 7.66 -5.32
C HIS A 33 15.64 8.72 -4.30
N ARG A 34 14.84 8.99 -3.27
CA ARG A 34 15.19 10.01 -2.28
C ARG A 34 16.30 9.52 -1.35
N PRO A 35 17.30 10.36 -1.03
CA PRO A 35 18.42 9.96 -0.18
C PRO A 35 17.99 9.67 1.27
N ASP A 36 16.91 10.27 1.75
CA ASP A 36 16.40 10.12 3.12
C ASP A 36 15.46 8.91 3.32
N THR A 37 15.23 8.10 2.27
CA THR A 37 14.36 6.91 2.32
C THR A 37 15.01 5.64 1.76
N LYS A 38 16.34 5.65 1.53
CA LYS A 38 17.07 4.55 0.87
C LYS A 38 16.91 3.19 1.54
N ASP A 39 16.76 3.18 2.86
CA ASP A 39 16.66 1.96 3.66
C ASP A 39 15.21 1.58 3.99
N LEU A 40 14.23 2.27 3.39
CA LEU A 40 12.81 1.98 3.60
C LEU A 40 12.36 0.87 2.62
N PRO A 41 11.92 -0.30 3.12
CA PRO A 41 11.43 -1.36 2.25
C PRO A 41 10.12 -0.94 1.58
N ILE A 42 10.03 -1.15 0.26
CA ILE A 42 8.80 -0.99 -0.50
C ILE A 42 8.09 -2.35 -0.53
N PRO A 43 6.83 -2.44 -0.07
CA PRO A 43 6.07 -3.68 -0.15
C PRO A 43 5.91 -4.18 -1.60
N PRO A 44 5.91 -5.49 -1.84
CA PRO A 44 5.61 -6.06 -3.15
C PRO A 44 4.22 -5.63 -3.64
N LEU A 45 4.07 -5.46 -4.97
CA LEU A 45 2.77 -5.10 -5.55
C LEU A 45 1.68 -6.17 -5.34
N THR A 46 2.07 -7.42 -5.11
CA THR A 46 1.15 -8.51 -4.74
C THR A 46 0.50 -8.30 -3.38
N GLU A 47 1.15 -7.59 -2.46
CA GLU A 47 0.58 -7.23 -1.15
C GLU A 47 -0.25 -5.95 -1.24
N VAL A 48 0.15 -5.00 -2.09
CA VAL A 48 -0.54 -3.71 -2.23
C VAL A 48 -1.78 -3.80 -3.12
N PHE A 49 -1.73 -4.59 -4.19
CA PHE A 49 -2.81 -4.81 -5.16
C PHE A 49 -3.09 -6.30 -5.35
N PRO A 50 -3.49 -7.02 -4.31
CA PRO A 50 -3.63 -8.47 -4.37
C PRO A 50 -4.65 -8.91 -5.43
N ASP A 51 -5.67 -8.09 -5.70
CA ASP A 51 -6.71 -8.30 -6.71
C ASP A 51 -6.15 -8.42 -8.14
N LYS A 52 -4.95 -7.90 -8.41
CA LYS A 52 -4.29 -8.01 -9.73
C LYS A 52 -3.53 -9.32 -9.92
N TYR A 53 -3.29 -10.07 -8.85
CA TYR A 53 -2.41 -11.25 -8.87
C TYR A 53 -3.10 -12.51 -8.35
N VAL A 54 -4.26 -12.38 -7.71
CA VAL A 54 -5.00 -13.47 -7.08
C VAL A 54 -6.41 -13.53 -7.68
N ASP A 55 -6.92 -14.74 -7.90
CA ASP A 55 -8.26 -14.96 -8.42
C ASP A 55 -9.35 -14.37 -7.49
N SER A 56 -10.38 -13.77 -8.08
CA SER A 56 -11.46 -13.11 -7.32
C SER A 56 -12.23 -14.08 -6.41
N GLY A 57 -12.35 -15.36 -6.80
CA GLY A 57 -12.99 -16.40 -5.99
C GLY A 57 -12.22 -16.74 -4.72
N ILE A 58 -10.90 -16.51 -4.69
CA ILE A 58 -10.10 -16.68 -3.46
C ILE A 58 -10.47 -15.62 -2.42
N PHE A 59 -10.68 -14.37 -2.83
CA PHE A 59 -11.09 -13.30 -1.90
C PHE A 59 -12.47 -13.56 -1.30
N SER A 60 -13.40 -14.10 -2.09
CA SER A 60 -14.73 -14.47 -1.59
C SER A 60 -14.63 -15.53 -0.49
N ARG A 61 -13.84 -16.60 -0.71
CA ARG A 61 -13.64 -17.66 0.28
C ARG A 61 -12.90 -17.16 1.52
N ALA A 62 -11.84 -16.37 1.35
CA ALA A 62 -11.09 -15.80 2.46
C ALA A 62 -11.98 -14.93 3.37
N ARG A 63 -12.90 -14.16 2.77
CA ARG A 63 -13.84 -13.34 3.54
C ARG A 63 -14.89 -14.17 4.27
N GLU A 64 -15.33 -15.29 3.70
CA GLU A 64 -16.22 -16.22 4.40
C GLU A 64 -15.53 -16.83 5.62
N GLU A 65 -14.34 -17.41 5.44
CA GLU A 65 -13.56 -18.02 6.52
C GLU A 65 -13.22 -17.03 7.64
N ALA A 66 -12.81 -15.80 7.28
CA ALA A 66 -12.48 -14.76 8.26
C ALA A 66 -13.67 -14.31 9.12
N ASN A 67 -14.91 -14.40 8.61
CA ASN A 67 -16.11 -14.03 9.35
C ASN A 67 -16.70 -15.18 10.18
N VAL A 68 -16.30 -16.43 9.91
CA VAL A 68 -16.82 -17.62 10.59
C VAL A 68 -16.04 -17.93 11.88
N VAL A 69 -14.77 -17.53 11.98
CA VAL A 69 -13.97 -17.70 13.21
C VAL A 69 -14.23 -16.52 14.17
N PRO A 70 -14.80 -16.73 15.37
CA PRO A 70 -14.93 -15.66 16.35
C PRO A 70 -13.54 -15.17 16.79
N GLU A 71 -13.37 -13.86 16.93
CA GLU A 71 -12.14 -13.28 17.49
C GLU A 71 -11.83 -13.90 18.87
N GLY A 72 -10.75 -14.69 18.96
CA GLY A 72 -10.25 -15.26 20.22
C GLY A 72 -10.48 -16.75 20.46
N SER A 73 -10.72 -17.56 19.41
CA SER A 73 -10.69 -19.03 19.51
C SER A 73 -9.27 -19.60 19.36
#